data_AF-A0A7T8HGH0-F1
#
_entry.id   AF-A0A7T8HGH0-F1
#
_cell.length_a   1.000
_cell.length_b   1.000
_cell.length_c   1.000
_cell.angle_alpha   90.00
_cell.angle_beta   90.00
_cell.angle_gamma   90.00
#
_symmetry.space_group_name_H-M   'P 1'
#
loop_
_entity.id
_entity.type
_entity.pdbx_description
1 polymer ?
#
loop_
_entity_poly.entity_id
_entity_poly.type
_entity_poly.pdbx_seq_one_letter_code
_entity_poly.pdbx_strand_id
1 'polypeptide(L)'
;MFSSFRAGRSPKEVIEFFNYPKSTVYDQWKAWNSFKKNDAYRKKRSRSLRATRTDEFVAEVKRKVNEDGNKSYAKLAAEMGCSKQTIANTINKDLGYSSYKKRHRMILT
;
A
#
# COMPACT_ATOMS: atom_id res chain seq x y z
N MET A 1 -26.81 5.24 -14.14
CA MET A 1 -26.74 3.77 -14.28
C MET A 1 -25.64 3.14 -13.40
N PHE A 2 -24.36 3.52 -13.55
CA PHE A 2 -23.28 2.99 -12.68
C PHE A 2 -23.49 3.27 -11.17
N SER A 3 -24.03 4.44 -10.80
CA SER A 3 -24.38 4.75 -9.41
C SER A 3 -25.43 3.78 -8.83
N SER A 4 -26.36 3.30 -9.65
CA SER A 4 -27.39 2.33 -9.26
C SER A 4 -26.78 0.94 -9.03
N PHE A 5 -25.85 0.52 -9.89
CA PHE A 5 -25.11 -0.74 -9.71
C PHE A 5 -24.15 -0.68 -8.52
N ARG A 6 -23.54 0.49 -8.25
CA ARG A 6 -22.71 0.73 -7.06
C ARG A 6 -23.54 0.68 -5.77
N ALA A 7 -24.80 1.11 -5.82
CA ALA A 7 -25.77 0.97 -4.74
C ALA A 7 -26.36 -0.45 -4.60
N GLY A 8 -25.88 -1.42 -5.38
CA GLY A 8 -26.29 -2.82 -5.28
C GLY A 8 -27.59 -3.20 -6.00
N ARG A 9 -28.19 -2.29 -6.79
CA ARG A 9 -29.42 -2.57 -7.53
C ARG A 9 -29.17 -3.55 -8.68
N SER A 10 -30.13 -4.44 -8.91
CA SER A 10 -30.14 -5.39 -10.02
C SER A 10 -30.46 -4.69 -11.36
N PRO A 11 -30.05 -5.27 -12.50
CA PRO A 11 -30.42 -4.76 -13.83
C PRO A 11 -31.93 -4.60 -14.01
N LYS A 12 -32.73 -5.51 -13.43
CA LYS A 12 -34.20 -5.47 -13.51
C LYS A 12 -34.75 -4.21 -12.83
N GLU A 13 -34.31 -3.92 -11.61
CA GLU A 13 -34.71 -2.72 -10.88
C GLU A 13 -34.28 -1.43 -11.59
N VAL A 14 -33.14 -1.45 -12.30
CA VAL A 14 -32.67 -0.31 -13.09
C VAL A 14 -33.51 -0.11 -14.35
N ILE A 15 -33.95 -1.19 -15.01
CA ILE A 15 -34.88 -1.13 -16.14
C ILE A 15 -36.20 -0.55 -15.68
N GLU A 16 -36.76 -1.06 -14.58
CA GLU A 16 -38.07 -0.69 -14.08
C GLU A 16 -38.11 0.76 -13.56
N PHE A 17 -37.05 1.20 -12.86
CA PHE A 17 -36.99 2.54 -12.28
C PHE A 17 -36.70 3.64 -13.30
N PHE A 18 -35.82 3.38 -14.27
CA PHE A 18 -35.38 4.39 -15.24
C PHE A 18 -35.98 4.21 -16.65
N ASN A 19 -36.78 3.16 -16.85
CA ASN A 19 -37.39 2.78 -18.12
C ASN A 19 -36.38 2.69 -19.30
N TYR A 20 -35.15 2.24 -19.01
CA TYR A 20 -34.11 2.11 -20.03
C TYR A 20 -34.29 0.82 -20.86
N PRO A 21 -33.85 0.83 -22.13
CA PRO A 21 -33.80 -0.38 -22.94
C PRO A 21 -32.99 -1.47 -22.25
N LYS A 22 -33.54 -2.70 -22.23
CA LYS A 22 -32.92 -3.88 -21.62
C LYS A 22 -31.47 -4.07 -22.12
N SER A 23 -31.23 -3.92 -23.42
CA SER A 23 -29.91 -4.05 -24.03
C SER A 23 -28.89 -3.10 -23.38
N THR A 24 -29.23 -1.82 -23.26
CA THR A 24 -28.39 -0.80 -22.65
C THR A 24 -28.06 -1.12 -21.19
N VAL A 25 -29.03 -1.58 -20.41
CA VAL A 25 -28.83 -1.89 -18.98
C VAL A 25 -27.87 -3.06 -18.81
N TYR A 26 -28.08 -4.13 -19.57
CA TYR A 26 -27.21 -5.31 -19.48
C TYR A 26 -25.81 -5.05 -20.03
N ASP A 27 -25.67 -4.17 -21.02
CA ASP A 27 -24.35 -3.77 -21.50
C ASP A 27 -23.54 -3.05 -20.43
N GLN A 28 -24.15 -2.07 -19.75
CA GLN A 28 -23.47 -1.37 -18.66
C GLN A 28 -23.27 -2.22 -17.40
N TRP A 29 -24.14 -3.20 -17.15
CA TRP A 29 -23.92 -4.15 -16.08
C TRP A 29 -22.70 -5.05 -16.34
N LYS A 30 -22.49 -5.51 -17.58
CA LYS A 30 -21.27 -6.23 -17.97
C LYS A 30 -20.03 -5.35 -17.80
N ALA A 31 -20.07 -4.10 -18.29
CA ALA A 31 -18.98 -3.15 -18.16
C ALA A 31 -18.62 -2.89 -16.69
N TRP A 32 -19.63 -2.71 -15.83
CA TRP A 32 -19.47 -2.55 -14.39
C TRP A 32 -18.81 -3.76 -13.71
N ASN A 33 -19.24 -4.97 -14.04
CA ASN A 33 -18.65 -6.19 -13.49
C ASN A 33 -17.21 -6.42 -13.97
N SER A 34 -16.91 -6.08 -15.22
CA SER A 34 -15.54 -6.10 -15.74
C SER A 34 -14.65 -5.11 -15.00
N PHE A 35 -15.12 -3.87 -14.78
CA PHE A 35 -14.44 -2.87 -13.99
C PHE A 35 -14.23 -3.32 -12.54
N LYS A 36 -15.25 -3.86 -11.87
CA LYS A 36 -15.16 -4.40 -10.50
C LYS A 36 -14.15 -5.54 -10.40
N LYS A 37 -14.09 -6.44 -11.39
CA LYS A 37 -13.06 -7.49 -11.45
C LYS A 37 -11.67 -6.86 -11.54
N ASN A 38 -11.47 -5.90 -12.45
CA ASN A 38 -10.17 -5.23 -12.62
C ASN A 38 -9.75 -4.42 -11.36
N ASP A 39 -10.69 -3.73 -10.71
CA ASP A 39 -10.47 -3.03 -9.45
C ASP A 39 -10.17 -4.00 -8.28
N ALA A 40 -10.86 -5.16 -8.24
CA ALA A 40 -10.56 -6.22 -7.28
C ALA A 40 -9.14 -6.80 -7.48
N TYR A 41 -8.69 -6.98 -8.72
CA TYR A 41 -7.30 -7.35 -9.01
C TYR A 41 -6.30 -6.27 -8.59
N ARG A 42 -6.65 -4.98 -8.70
CA ARG A 42 -5.81 -3.87 -8.20
C ARG A 42 -5.77 -3.80 -6.67
N LYS A 43 -6.90 -4.03 -6.00
CA LYS A 43 -6.98 -4.09 -4.52
C LYS A 43 -6.29 -5.31 -3.91
N LYS A 44 -6.19 -6.42 -4.64
CA LYS A 44 -5.48 -7.63 -4.20
C LYS A 44 -3.96 -7.59 -4.41
N ARG A 45 -3.40 -6.40 -4.62
CA ARG A 45 -1.99 -6.09 -4.34
C ARG A 45 -1.86 -5.34 -3.01
N SER A 46 -2.66 -5.71 -2.01
CA SER A 46 -2.24 -5.54 -0.62
C SER A 46 -0.94 -6.34 -0.46
N ARG A 47 0.20 -5.68 -0.67
CA ARG A 47 1.53 -6.23 -0.39
C ARG A 47 1.41 -6.90 0.96
N SER A 48 1.59 -8.23 0.99
CA SER A 48 1.79 -9.00 2.21
C SER A 48 2.70 -8.15 3.11
N LEU A 49 2.11 -7.59 4.16
CA LEU A 49 2.81 -6.77 5.12
C LEU A 49 3.78 -7.72 5.80
N ARG A 50 5.02 -7.70 5.33
CA ARG A 50 6.19 -7.57 6.20
C ARG A 50 6.05 -8.30 7.54
N ALA A 51 6.02 -9.63 7.52
CA ALA A 51 6.21 -10.41 8.74
C ALA A 51 7.53 -10.04 9.48
N THR A 52 8.45 -9.35 8.81
CA THR A 52 9.76 -8.89 9.30
C THR A 52 9.84 -7.45 9.81
N ARG A 53 8.78 -6.63 9.71
CA ARG A 53 8.82 -5.22 10.18
C ARG A 53 7.70 -4.96 11.16
N THR A 54 7.74 -5.72 12.24
CA THR A 54 7.00 -5.42 13.47
C THR A 54 7.42 -4.05 14.01
N ASP A 55 6.56 -3.44 14.81
CA ASP A 55 6.85 -2.12 15.40
C ASP A 55 8.11 -2.16 16.28
N GLU A 56 8.37 -3.28 16.95
CA GLU A 56 9.59 -3.55 17.72
C GLU A 56 10.85 -3.49 16.84
N PHE A 57 10.81 -4.13 15.67
CA PHE A 57 11.92 -4.08 14.72
C PHE A 57 12.18 -2.65 14.23
N VAL A 58 11.12 -1.88 13.97
CA VAL A 58 11.23 -0.48 13.55
C VAL A 58 11.85 0.37 14.67
N ALA A 59 11.45 0.15 15.93
CA ALA A 59 12.02 0.82 17.09
C ALA A 59 13.50 0.50 17.29
N GLU A 60 13.89 -0.78 17.15
CA GLU A 60 15.28 -1.21 17.25
C GLU A 60 16.16 -0.59 16.15
N VAL A 61 15.67 -0.57 14.90
CA VAL A 61 16.34 0.13 13.80
C VAL A 61 16.47 1.62 14.11
N LYS A 62 15.43 2.26 14.65
CA LYS A 62 15.47 3.67 15.04
C LYS A 62 16.55 3.93 16.09
N ARG A 63 16.67 3.05 17.10
CA ARG A 63 17.66 3.13 18.17
C ARG A 63 19.08 3.01 17.62
N LYS A 64 19.37 1.97 16.84
CA LYS A 64 20.71 1.77 16.25
C LYS A 64 21.13 2.89 15.31
N VAL A 65 20.19 3.44 14.53
CA VAL A 65 20.46 4.61 13.68
C VAL A 65 20.70 5.88 14.52
N ASN A 66 20.12 5.98 15.72
CA ASN A 66 20.33 7.11 16.61
C ASN A 66 21.66 7.01 17.38
N GLU A 67 22.06 5.80 17.76
CA GLU A 67 23.35 5.50 18.40
C GLU A 67 24.52 5.80 17.46
N ASP A 68 24.46 5.27 16.23
CA ASP A 68 25.50 5.46 15.22
C ASP A 68 24.89 5.82 13.87
N GLY A 69 24.74 7.13 13.64
CA GLY A 69 24.22 7.69 12.40
C GLY A 69 25.14 7.56 11.18
N ASN A 70 26.31 6.91 11.33
CA ASN A 70 27.30 6.68 10.26
C ASN A 70 27.40 5.22 9.79
N LYS A 71 26.68 4.28 10.42
CA LYS A 71 26.68 2.87 9.99
C LYS A 71 26.03 2.69 8.62
N SER A 72 26.72 2.02 7.70
CA SER A 72 26.13 1.69 6.41
C SER A 72 24.92 0.76 6.57
N TYR A 73 23.97 0.83 5.63
CA TYR A 73 22.82 -0.09 5.63
C TYR A 73 23.23 -1.56 5.64
N ALA A 74 24.37 -1.91 5.04
CA ALA A 74 24.88 -3.28 5.02
C ALA A 74 25.35 -3.74 6.41
N LYS A 75 25.99 -2.84 7.18
CA LYS A 75 26.45 -3.13 8.54
C LYS A 75 25.27 -3.29 9.51
N LEU A 76 24.28 -2.40 9.42
CA LEU A 76 23.03 -2.52 10.18
C LEU A 76 22.26 -3.80 9.84
N ALA A 77 22.24 -4.17 8.56
CA ALA A 77 21.59 -5.40 8.10
C ALA A 77 22.26 -6.65 8.67
N ALA A 78 23.59 -6.70 8.68
CA ALA A 78 24.36 -7.79 9.29
C ALA A 78 24.13 -7.89 10.81
N GLU A 79 24.17 -6.76 11.53
CA GLU A 79 23.91 -6.71 12.98
C GLU A 79 22.47 -7.12 13.36
N MET A 80 21.52 -6.95 12.44
CA MET A 80 20.11 -7.25 12.66
C MET A 80 19.67 -8.58 12.00
N GLY A 81 20.61 -9.33 11.40
CA GLY A 81 20.32 -10.60 10.73
C GLY A 81 19.30 -10.48 9.59
N CYS A 82 19.27 -9.35 8.87
CA CYS A 82 18.26 -9.08 7.86
C CYS A 82 18.87 -8.57 6.54
N SER A 83 18.05 -8.42 5.50
CA SER A 83 18.55 -7.91 4.23
C SER A 83 18.79 -6.39 4.27
N LYS A 84 19.80 -5.91 3.54
CA LYS A 84 20.04 -4.46 3.32
C LYS A 84 18.78 -3.74 2.83
N GLN A 85 18.01 -4.39 1.96
CA GLN A 85 16.78 -3.84 1.39
C GLN A 85 15.68 -3.69 2.46
N THR A 86 15.63 -4.58 3.45
CA THR A 86 14.73 -4.47 4.60
C THR A 86 15.04 -3.20 5.38
N ILE A 87 16.30 -3.00 5.78
CA ILE A 87 16.76 -1.80 6.52
C ILE A 87 16.50 -0.52 5.73
N ALA A 88 16.89 -0.48 4.46
CA ALA A 88 16.70 0.71 3.61
C ALA A 88 15.22 1.08 3.48
N ASN A 89 14.35 0.09 3.29
CA ASN A 89 12.93 0.38 3.27
C ASN A 89 12.43 0.82 4.65
N THR A 90 12.89 0.25 5.77
CA THR A 90 12.44 0.63 7.14
C THR A 90 12.75 2.09 7.41
N ILE A 91 13.98 2.49 7.10
CA ILE A 91 14.45 3.86 7.28
C ILE A 91 13.68 4.84 6.39
N ASN A 92 13.49 4.52 5.10
CA ASN A 92 12.85 5.45 4.17
C ASN A 92 11.32 5.50 4.32
N LYS A 93 10.66 4.35 4.55
CA LYS A 93 9.20 4.23 4.51
C LYS A 93 8.55 4.30 5.89
N ASP A 94 9.20 3.77 6.93
CA ASP A 94 8.58 3.69 8.27
C ASP A 94 9.09 4.81 9.17
N LEU A 95 10.38 5.12 9.10
CA LEU A 95 10.96 6.22 9.88
C LEU A 95 10.92 7.57 9.13
N GLY A 96 10.56 7.57 7.84
CA GLY A 96 10.38 8.78 7.03
C GLY A 96 11.69 9.52 6.69
N TYR A 97 12.85 8.89 6.85
CA TYR A 97 14.12 9.56 6.53
C TYR A 97 14.36 9.55 5.02
N SER A 98 14.28 10.74 4.41
CA SER A 98 14.52 10.95 2.98
C SER A 98 15.94 10.53 2.55
N SER A 99 16.93 10.59 3.45
CA SER A 99 18.23 9.94 3.29
C SER A 99 18.92 9.74 4.64
N TYR A 100 19.75 8.70 4.74
CA TYR A 100 20.59 8.43 5.92
C TYR A 100 21.45 9.65 6.31
N LYS A 101 22.04 10.32 5.29
CA LYS A 101 22.86 11.54 5.47
C LYS A 101 22.07 12.76 5.96
N LYS A 102 20.79 12.91 5.58
CA LYS A 102 19.94 14.02 6.08
C LYS A 102 19.72 13.93 7.59
N ARG A 103 19.67 12.71 8.15
CA ARG A 103 19.47 12.53 9.59
C ARG A 103 20.72 12.86 10.40
N HIS A 104 21.90 12.46 9.93
CA HIS A 104 23.17 12.86 10.54
C HIS A 104 23.31 14.39 10.63
N ARG A 105 22.90 15.12 9.59
CA ARG A 105 22.85 16.60 9.64
C ARG A 105 21.89 17.14 10.70
N MET A 106 20.73 16.51 10.90
CA MET A 106 19.75 16.92 11.92
C MET A 106 20.17 16.62 13.36
N ILE A 107 21.06 15.64 13.59
CA ILE A 107 21.54 15.31 14.94
C ILE A 107 22.74 16.20 15.33
N LEU A 108 23.48 16.70 14.35
CA LEU A 108 24.64 17.59 14.54
C LEU A 108 24.29 19.09 14.58
N THR A 109 23.01 19.44 14.46
CA THR A 109 22.51 20.82 14.60
C THR A 109 21.80 20.94 15.93
#